data_AF-I6TLA5-F1
#
_entry.id   AF-I6TLA5-F1
#
_cell.length_a   1.000
_cell.length_b   1.000
_cell.length_c   1.000
_cell.angle_alpha   90.00
_cell.angle_beta   90.00
_cell.angle_gamma   90.00
#
_symmetry.space_group_name_H-M   'P 1'
#
loop_
_entity.id
_entity.type
_entity.pdbx_description
1 polymer ?
#
loop_
_entity_poly.entity_id
_entity_poly.type
_entity_poly.pdbx_seq_one_letter_code
_entity_poly.pdbx_strand_id
1 'polypeptide(L)' 'ERVGRRCGGLRVLNSYWVAQDSSYKYFEVILVDPAHKAIQNDPKINWIVNAV' A
#
# COMPACT_ATOMS: atom_id res chain seq x y z
N GLU A 1 7.37 -1.69 6.51
CA GLU A 1 8.44 -1.19 5.60
C GLU A 1 8.92 -2.14 4.51
N ARG A 2 8.99 -3.47 4.71
CA ARG A 2 9.57 -4.42 3.70
C ARG A 2 8.94 -4.31 2.30
N VAL A 3 7.61 -4.30 2.23
CA VAL A 3 6.87 -4.22 0.95
C VAL A 3 7.03 -2.85 0.29
N GLY A 4 6.97 -1.76 1.07
CA GLY A 4 7.17 -0.40 0.55
C GLY A 4 8.55 -0.17 -0.07
N ARG A 5 9.61 -0.80 0.46
CA ARG A 5 10.94 -0.77 -0.17
C ARG A 5 11.01 -1.60 -1.46
N ARG A 6 10.37 -2.77 -1.47
CA ARG A 6 10.38 -3.65 -2.65
C ARG A 6 9.55 -3.08 -3.81
N CYS A 7 8.46 -2.40 -3.48
CA CYS A 7 7.50 -1.84 -4.44
C CYS A 7 7.53 -0.29 -4.39
N GLY A 8 8.69 0.32 -4.65
CA GLY A 8 8.87 1.78 -4.52
C GLY A 8 7.98 2.66 -5.41
N GLY A 9 7.46 2.10 -6.51
CA GLY A 9 6.49 2.77 -7.39
C GLY A 9 5.06 2.81 -6.83
N LEU A 10 4.76 2.01 -5.81
CA LEU A 10 3.45 1.94 -5.17
C LEU A 10 3.48 2.63 -3.79
N ARG A 11 2.31 3.06 -3.31
CA ARG A 11 2.14 3.66 -1.99
C ARG A 11 1.41 2.68 -1.07
N VAL A 12 1.90 2.55 0.17
CA VAL A 12 1.28 1.68 1.18
C VAL A 12 0.12 2.44 1.81
N LEU A 13 -1.09 1.88 1.72
CA LEU A 13 -2.28 2.45 2.36
C LEU A 13 -2.42 1.94 3.79
N ASN A 14 -2.43 0.61 3.96
CA ASN A 14 -2.53 -0.03 5.26
C ASN A 14 -2.05 -1.49 5.18
N SER A 15 -2.01 -2.17 6.32
CA SER A 15 -1.74 -3.60 6.42
C SER A 15 -2.55 -4.23 7.54
N TYR A 16 -2.95 -5.49 7.38
CA TYR A 16 -3.66 -6.25 8.41
C TYR A 16 -3.06 -7.65 8.60
N TRP A 17 -3.29 -8.20 9.79
CA TRP A 17 -2.83 -9.54 10.16
C TRP A 17 -3.69 -10.61 9.51
N VAL A 18 -3.06 -11.67 9.01
CA VAL A 18 -3.75 -12.78 8.33
C VAL A 18 -3.57 -14.08 9.10
N ALA A 19 -2.33 -14.41 9.44
CA ALA A 19 -2.00 -15.66 10.08
C ALA A 19 -0.67 -15.56 10.83
N GLN A 20 -0.39 -16.53 11.68
CA GLN A 20 0.90 -16.67 12.35
C GLN A 20 1.24 -18.16 12.48
N ASP A 21 2.51 -18.50 12.23
CA ASP A 21 3.10 -19.77 12.60
C ASP A 21 4.11 -19.56 13.76
N SER A 22 4.83 -20.62 14.17
CA SER A 22 5.80 -20.54 15.28
C SER A 22 6.96 -19.58 15.03
N SER A 23 7.27 -19.28 13.77
CA SER A 23 8.48 -18.59 13.32
C SER A 23 8.20 -17.26 12.63
N TYR A 24 7.00 -17.09 12.07
CA TYR A 24 6.62 -16.00 11.19
C TYR A 24 5.21 -15.50 11.46
N LYS A 25 5.04 -14.19 11.26
CA LYS A 25 3.75 -13.52 11.24
C LYS A 25 3.47 -13.06 9.82
N TYR A 26 2.29 -13.37 9.32
CA TYR A 26 1.83 -13.06 7.98
C TYR A 26 0.90 -11.86 8.01
N PHE A 27 1.15 -10.92 7.11
CA PHE A 27 0.37 -9.69 6.96
C PHE A 27 0.06 -9.49 5.47
N GLU A 28 -1.17 -9.07 5.20
CA GLU A 28 -1.56 -8.55 3.90
C GLU A 28 -1.37 -7.02 3.89
N VAL A 29 -0.75 -6.51 2.84
CA VAL A 29 -0.42 -5.08 2.70
C VAL A 29 -1.17 -4.55 1.48
N ILE A 30 -1.95 -3.49 1.70
CA ILE A 30 -2.72 -2.83 0.65
C ILE A 30 -1.84 -1.76 0.01
N LEU A 31 -1.65 -1.89 -1.31
CA LEU A 31 -0.85 -0.99 -2.13
C LEU A 31 -1.74 -0.24 -3.11
N VAL A 32 -1.37 1.01 -3.39
CA VAL A 32 -2.06 1.90 -4.32
C VAL A 32 -1.06 2.40 -5.36
N ASP A 33 -1.46 2.40 -6.63
CA ASP A 33 -0.68 2.95 -7.73
C ASP A 33 -1.03 4.44 -7.96
N PRO A 34 -0.12 5.39 -7.67
CA PRO A 34 -0.37 6.81 -7.88
C PRO A 34 -0.34 7.23 -9.36
N ALA A 35 0.22 6.42 -10.26
CA ALA A 35 0.24 6.69 -11.70
C ALA A 35 -1.08 6.30 -12.38
N HIS A 36 -1.96 5.57 -11.69
CA HIS A 36 -3.21 5.10 -12.25
C HIS A 36 -4.29 6.20 -12.28
N LYS A 37 -4.88 6.45 -13.46
CA LYS A 37 -5.87 7.53 -13.66
C LYS A 37 -7.10 7.42 -12.75
N ALA A 38 -7.53 6.21 -12.39
CA ALA A 38 -8.68 6.05 -11.48
C ALA A 38 -8.37 6.55 -10.06
N ILE A 39 -7.11 6.45 -9.61
CA ILE A 39 -6.67 6.96 -8.30
C ILE A 39 -6.50 8.48 -8.35
N GLN A 40 -5.95 9.01 -9.45
CA GLN A 40 -5.76 10.45 -9.64
C GLN A 40 -7.09 11.22 -9.71
N ASN A 41 -8.09 10.64 -10.37
CA ASN A 41 -9.38 11.29 -10.59
C ASN A 41 -10.39 11.07 -9.44
N ASP A 42 -10.14 10.15 -8.52
CA ASP A 42 -11.05 9.89 -7.39
C ASP A 42 -10.79 10.88 -6.24
N PRO A 43 -11.73 11.79 -5.93
CA PRO A 43 -11.54 12.80 -4.90
C PRO A 43 -11.41 12.22 -3.47
N LYS A 44 -11.77 10.95 -3.24
CA LYS A 44 -11.67 10.32 -1.92
C LYS A 44 -10.26 9.85 -1.59
N ILE A 45 -9.48 9.46 -2.60
CA ILE A 45 -8.17 8.81 -2.42
C ILE A 45 -7.02 9.57 -3.09
N ASN A 46 -7.29 10.57 -3.94
CA ASN A 46 -6.23 11.30 -4.67
C ASN A 46 -5.17 11.95 -3.77
N TRP A 47 -5.46 12.16 -2.47
CA TRP A 47 -4.51 12.70 -1.50
C TRP A 47 -3.23 11.87 -1.40
N ILE A 48 -3.28 10.58 -1.73
CA ILE A 48 -2.12 9.67 -1.70
C ILE A 48 -1.16 9.86 -2.89
N VAL A 49 -1.59 10.56 -3.95
CA VAL A 49 -0.80 10.82 -5.16
C VAL A 49 0.15 11.99 -4.94
N ASN A 50 -0.24 12.96 -4.12
CA ASN A 50 0.58 14.12 -3.81
C ASN A 50 1.83 13.68 -3.03
N ALA A 51 3.00 14.16 -3.46
CA ALA A 51 4.22 14.03 -2.69
C ALA A 51 4.14 14.99 -1.49
N VAL A 52 3.95 14.46 -0.29
CA VAL A 52 4.15 15.17 0.98
C VAL A 52 5.64 15.20 1.32
#